data_AF-A0A7X9DEC3-F1
#
_entry.id   AF-A0A7X9DEC3-F1
#
_cell.length_a   1.000
_cell.length_b   1.000
_cell.length_c   1.000
_cell.angle_alpha   90.00
_cell.angle_beta   90.00
_cell.angle_gamma   90.00
#
_symmetry.space_group_name_H-M   'P 1'
#
loop_
_entity.id
_entity.type
_entity.pdbx_description
1 polymer ?
#
loop_
_entity_poly.entity_id
_entity_poly.type
_entity_poly.pdbx_seq_one_letter_code
_entity_poly.pdbx_strand_id
1 'polypeptide(L)'
;VADYVKPKLTIIDGIYALEKGALHFGNAYKKDIIIASTDILAADMVGAKVMGYDPTDIAHFVTYAERHKKSLSLQDYEIKGEKLDDHIQPLKWDWAWTEDNTGPGVFAKMGVRGVALPKYDDTLCSGCSPIANMCNILVLSAFKGQPLPKVEILNGKKMQARPGYDKTILLGNCIIKANKNNPNIKEPVEVKGCPPDFEDVVKTLKSCGLEVNEMAYLGYMKQQSEKYNGKEGYDPAFYKA
;
A
#
# COMPACT_ATOMS: atom_id res chain seq x y z
N VAL A 1 -7.12 -14.06 -13.69
CA VAL A 1 -8.37 -14.50 -13.03
C VAL A 1 -9.59 -14.06 -13.85
N ALA A 2 -9.78 -12.77 -14.13
CA ALA A 2 -10.92 -12.27 -14.92
C ALA A 2 -11.07 -12.88 -16.33
N ASP A 3 -9.98 -13.39 -16.92
CA ASP A 3 -10.03 -14.12 -18.20
C ASP A 3 -10.65 -15.53 -18.08
N TYR A 4 -10.57 -16.13 -16.89
CA TYR A 4 -10.95 -17.52 -16.63
C TYR A 4 -12.23 -17.62 -15.79
N VAL A 5 -12.41 -16.70 -14.85
CA VAL A 5 -13.62 -16.57 -14.03
C VAL A 5 -14.42 -15.41 -14.59
N LYS A 6 -15.65 -15.71 -15.02
CA LYS A 6 -16.57 -14.74 -15.62
C LYS A 6 -17.79 -14.56 -14.70
N PRO A 7 -17.70 -13.71 -13.67
CA PRO A 7 -18.86 -13.41 -12.84
C PRO A 7 -20.03 -12.95 -13.69
N LYS A 8 -21.24 -13.37 -13.33
CA LYS A 8 -22.48 -12.85 -13.96
C LYS A 8 -22.90 -11.50 -13.38
N LEU A 9 -22.39 -11.18 -12.20
CA LEU A 9 -22.65 -9.95 -11.46
C LEU A 9 -21.40 -9.63 -10.63
N THR A 10 -20.93 -8.40 -10.76
CA THR A 10 -19.90 -7.80 -9.90
C THR A 10 -20.58 -6.75 -9.04
N ILE A 11 -20.30 -6.76 -7.74
CA ILE A 11 -20.82 -5.80 -6.77
C ILE A 11 -19.64 -5.20 -6.02
N ILE A 12 -19.57 -3.87 -5.96
CA ILE A 12 -18.69 -3.12 -5.08
C ILE A 12 -19.55 -2.60 -3.95
N ASP A 13 -19.23 -3.05 -2.74
CA ASP A 13 -19.78 -2.50 -1.52
C ASP A 13 -19.01 -1.24 -1.12
N GLY A 14 -19.64 -0.09 -1.31
CA GLY A 14 -19.07 1.23 -1.10
C GLY A 14 -19.56 1.88 0.19
N ILE A 15 -19.67 1.15 1.31
CA ILE A 15 -19.94 1.80 2.61
C ILE A 15 -18.91 2.90 2.87
N TYR A 16 -17.62 2.57 2.68
CA TYR A 16 -16.51 3.51 2.78
C TYR A 16 -15.55 3.38 1.60
N ALA A 17 -15.14 4.51 1.03
CA ALA A 17 -14.02 4.59 0.11
C ALA A 17 -12.72 4.92 0.85
N LEU A 18 -11.63 4.25 0.50
CA LEU A 18 -10.37 4.31 1.24
C LEU A 18 -9.33 5.16 0.50
N GLU A 19 -9.04 6.36 1.02
CA GLU A 19 -7.87 7.13 0.62
C GLU A 19 -6.61 6.46 1.15
N LYS A 20 -5.61 6.28 0.28
CA LYS A 20 -4.32 5.60 0.55
C LYS A 20 -4.50 4.20 1.14
N GLY A 21 -5.56 3.53 0.68
CA GLY A 21 -5.87 2.15 0.99
C GLY A 21 -5.02 1.15 0.18
N ALA A 22 -5.42 -0.12 0.11
CA ALA A 22 -6.62 -0.74 0.70
C ALA A 22 -6.49 -1.02 2.21
N LEU A 23 -5.38 -0.62 2.84
CA LEU A 23 -5.10 -0.85 4.26
C LEU A 23 -5.48 0.35 5.13
N HIS A 24 -5.37 0.17 6.45
CA HIS A 24 -5.78 1.12 7.50
C HIS A 24 -4.81 2.31 7.69
N PHE A 25 -3.88 2.56 6.77
CA PHE A 25 -2.88 3.63 6.93
C PHE A 25 -3.41 5.03 6.56
N GLY A 26 -4.47 5.08 5.74
CA GLY A 26 -5.05 6.33 5.25
C GLY A 26 -6.35 6.73 5.92
N ASN A 27 -7.28 7.27 5.14
CA ASN A 27 -8.59 7.74 5.61
C ASN A 27 -9.71 6.97 4.92
N ALA A 28 -10.75 6.62 5.67
CA ALA A 28 -12.00 6.14 5.14
C ALA A 28 -12.94 7.33 4.97
N TYR A 29 -13.70 7.34 3.88
CA TYR A 29 -14.74 8.32 3.60
C TYR A 29 -16.04 7.59 3.38
N LYS A 30 -17.06 7.92 4.17
CA LYS A 30 -18.40 7.35 4.01
C LYS A 30 -18.92 7.65 2.61
N LYS A 31 -19.47 6.64 1.96
CA LYS A 31 -20.05 6.75 0.62
C LYS A 31 -21.47 6.21 0.56
N ASP A 32 -21.78 5.14 1.29
CA ASP A 32 -23.10 4.51 1.33
C ASP A 32 -23.68 4.20 -0.06
N ILE A 33 -22.83 3.75 -0.99
CA ILE A 33 -23.27 3.36 -2.34
C ILE A 33 -23.02 1.89 -2.60
N ILE A 34 -23.87 1.29 -3.43
CA ILE A 34 -23.62 -0.01 -4.05
C ILE A 34 -23.44 0.21 -5.55
N ILE A 35 -22.32 -0.26 -6.09
CA ILE A 35 -22.10 -0.27 -7.54
C ILE A 35 -22.22 -1.72 -7.99
N ALA A 36 -23.10 -1.98 -8.95
CA ALA A 36 -23.31 -3.33 -9.47
C ALA A 36 -23.34 -3.32 -10.99
N SER A 37 -22.75 -4.34 -11.61
CA SER A 37 -22.76 -4.51 -13.06
C SER A 37 -22.65 -5.97 -13.45
N THR A 38 -23.26 -6.32 -14.59
CA THR A 38 -23.05 -7.61 -15.26
C THR A 38 -21.79 -7.60 -16.13
N ASP A 39 -21.21 -6.43 -16.38
CA ASP A 39 -19.88 -6.26 -16.97
C ASP A 39 -18.86 -6.00 -15.85
N ILE A 40 -17.91 -6.94 -15.72
CA ILE A 40 -16.85 -6.90 -14.71
C ILE A 40 -16.03 -5.61 -14.76
N LEU A 41 -15.69 -5.12 -15.96
CA LEU A 41 -14.88 -3.92 -16.10
C LEU A 41 -15.69 -2.67 -15.73
N ALA A 42 -16.99 -2.64 -16.06
CA ALA A 42 -17.83 -1.46 -15.84
C ALA A 42 -18.00 -1.11 -14.36
N ALA A 43 -18.18 -2.11 -13.48
CA ALA A 43 -18.27 -1.86 -12.04
C ALA A 43 -16.99 -1.21 -11.51
N ASP A 44 -15.83 -1.74 -11.91
CA ASP A 44 -14.52 -1.23 -11.48
C ASP A 44 -14.24 0.17 -12.05
N MET A 45 -14.64 0.46 -13.30
CA MET A 45 -14.52 1.79 -13.90
C MET A 45 -15.37 2.83 -13.18
N VAL A 46 -16.62 2.48 -12.83
CA VAL A 46 -17.50 3.36 -12.04
C VAL A 46 -16.90 3.57 -10.65
N GLY A 47 -16.40 2.52 -10.00
CA GLY A 47 -15.72 2.62 -8.71
C GLY A 47 -14.48 3.52 -8.75
N ALA A 48 -13.65 3.39 -9.78
CA ALA A 48 -12.51 4.28 -10.02
C ALA A 48 -12.95 5.74 -10.21
N LYS A 49 -13.99 5.98 -11.01
CA LYS A 49 -14.52 7.31 -11.26
C LYS A 49 -15.08 7.96 -10.01
N VAL A 50 -15.79 7.21 -9.16
CA VAL A 50 -16.25 7.67 -7.83
C VAL A 50 -15.08 8.14 -6.97
N MET A 51 -13.92 7.50 -7.05
CA MET A 51 -12.70 7.91 -6.34
C MET A 51 -11.89 9.01 -7.07
N GLY A 52 -12.40 9.51 -8.20
CA GLY A 52 -11.79 10.59 -8.99
C GLY A 52 -10.71 10.15 -9.98
N TYR A 53 -10.65 8.87 -10.34
CA TYR A 53 -9.67 8.34 -11.31
C TYR A 53 -10.31 8.12 -12.68
N ASP A 54 -9.55 8.41 -13.73
CA ASP A 54 -9.95 8.03 -15.08
C ASP A 54 -9.65 6.54 -15.33
N PRO A 55 -10.61 5.76 -15.88
CA PRO A 55 -10.34 4.38 -16.28
C PRO A 55 -9.12 4.19 -17.17
N THR A 56 -8.76 5.19 -17.98
CA THR A 56 -7.58 5.11 -18.87
C THR A 56 -6.25 5.17 -18.14
N ASP A 57 -6.24 5.71 -16.91
CA ASP A 57 -5.01 5.82 -16.10
C ASP A 57 -4.68 4.52 -15.36
N ILE A 58 -5.58 3.53 -15.39
CA ILE A 58 -5.46 2.28 -14.64
C ILE A 58 -5.00 1.17 -15.58
N ALA A 59 -3.71 0.82 -15.48
CA ALA A 59 -3.04 -0.09 -16.43
C ALA A 59 -3.76 -1.42 -16.65
N HIS A 60 -4.29 -2.04 -15.58
CA HIS A 60 -4.98 -3.33 -15.70
C HIS A 60 -6.39 -3.20 -16.30
N PHE A 61 -7.04 -2.03 -16.22
CA PHE A 61 -8.29 -1.76 -16.95
C PHE A 61 -8.01 -1.67 -18.44
N VAL A 62 -7.00 -0.89 -18.83
CA VAL A 62 -6.55 -0.76 -20.23
C VAL A 62 -6.22 -2.13 -20.82
N THR A 63 -5.39 -2.90 -20.13
CA THR A 63 -4.96 -4.21 -20.62
C THR A 63 -6.15 -5.20 -20.73
N TYR A 64 -7.14 -5.11 -19.83
CA TYR A 64 -8.35 -5.95 -19.92
C TYR A 64 -9.25 -5.50 -21.07
N ALA A 65 -9.46 -4.19 -21.21
CA ALA A 65 -10.29 -3.61 -22.25
C ALA A 65 -9.78 -3.97 -23.66
N GLU A 66 -8.48 -3.84 -23.90
CA GLU A 66 -7.86 -4.23 -25.18
C GLU A 66 -8.06 -5.72 -25.50
N ARG A 67 -7.79 -6.60 -24.53
CA ARG A 67 -7.90 -8.05 -24.70
C ARG A 67 -9.33 -8.51 -25.00
N HIS A 68 -10.32 -7.85 -24.40
CA HIS A 68 -11.74 -8.22 -24.51
C HIS A 68 -12.55 -7.29 -25.41
N LYS A 69 -11.89 -6.35 -26.11
CA LYS A 69 -12.51 -5.32 -26.96
C LYS A 69 -13.64 -4.58 -26.23
N LYS A 70 -13.39 -4.20 -24.99
CA LYS A 70 -14.30 -3.39 -24.16
C LYS A 70 -13.94 -1.91 -24.27
N SER A 71 -14.93 -1.05 -24.05
CA SER A 71 -14.70 0.38 -23.96
C SER A 71 -14.20 0.77 -22.57
N LEU A 72 -13.38 1.83 -22.52
CA LEU A 72 -13.01 2.54 -21.28
C LEU A 72 -13.83 3.82 -21.09
N SER A 73 -14.66 4.19 -22.08
CA SER A 73 -15.54 5.35 -21.99
C SER A 73 -16.81 4.98 -21.24
N LEU A 74 -17.08 5.65 -20.12
CA LEU A 74 -18.34 5.49 -19.38
C LEU A 74 -19.57 5.90 -20.18
N GLN A 75 -19.42 6.66 -21.27
CA GLN A 75 -20.54 7.02 -22.16
C GLN A 75 -21.08 5.81 -22.96
N ASP A 76 -20.27 4.76 -23.10
CA ASP A 76 -20.68 3.53 -23.78
C ASP A 76 -21.48 2.59 -22.86
N TYR A 77 -21.77 3.02 -21.63
CA TYR A 77 -22.48 2.26 -20.61
C TYR A 77 -23.75 2.99 -20.16
N GLU A 78 -24.82 2.22 -19.93
CA GLU A 78 -26.04 2.73 -19.32
C GLU A 78 -25.89 2.70 -17.79
N ILE A 79 -25.69 3.87 -17.17
CA ILE A 79 -25.64 4.02 -15.70
C ILE A 79 -27.05 4.29 -15.18
N LYS A 80 -27.51 3.46 -14.24
CA LYS A 80 -28.84 3.55 -13.59
C LYS A 80 -28.70 3.87 -12.11
N GLY A 81 -29.73 4.49 -11.55
CA GLY A 81 -29.80 4.85 -10.14
C GLY A 81 -29.38 6.29 -9.90
N GLU A 82 -28.57 6.51 -8.88
CA GLU A 82 -28.03 7.82 -8.53
C GLU A 82 -27.08 8.34 -9.61
N LYS A 83 -26.94 9.66 -9.71
CA LYS A 83 -26.04 10.27 -10.70
C LYS A 83 -24.60 10.08 -10.25
N LEU A 84 -23.78 9.51 -11.14
CA LEU A 84 -22.36 9.26 -10.85
C LEU A 84 -21.64 10.52 -10.36
N ASP A 85 -21.88 11.67 -10.99
CA ASP A 85 -21.22 12.93 -10.67
C ASP A 85 -21.46 13.39 -9.22
N ASP A 86 -22.60 13.03 -8.62
CA ASP A 86 -22.93 13.39 -7.24
C ASP A 86 -22.06 12.64 -6.21
N HIS A 87 -21.42 11.54 -6.62
CA HIS A 87 -20.61 10.69 -5.74
C HIS A 87 -19.09 10.85 -5.93
N ILE A 88 -18.66 11.56 -6.99
CA ILE A 88 -17.23 11.73 -7.29
C ILE A 88 -16.55 12.48 -6.14
N GLN A 89 -15.56 11.85 -5.54
CA GLN A 89 -14.68 12.44 -4.56
C GLN A 89 -13.24 12.00 -4.85
N PRO A 90 -12.38 12.92 -5.35
CA PRO A 90 -10.98 12.62 -5.56
C PRO A 90 -10.30 12.18 -4.26
N LEU A 91 -9.85 10.93 -4.23
CA LEU A 91 -9.07 10.38 -3.12
C LEU A 91 -7.62 10.27 -3.53
N LYS A 92 -6.68 10.43 -2.60
CA LYS A 92 -5.27 10.13 -2.89
C LYS A 92 -5.02 8.63 -2.78
N TRP A 93 -4.24 8.06 -3.69
CA TRP A 93 -3.80 6.66 -3.59
C TRP A 93 -2.37 6.55 -3.06
N ASP A 94 -1.56 7.59 -3.27
CA ASP A 94 -0.11 7.50 -3.11
C ASP A 94 0.43 8.29 -1.90
N TRP A 95 1.61 7.89 -1.44
CA TRP A 95 2.38 8.58 -0.41
C TRP A 95 3.56 9.35 -1.02
N ALA A 96 3.79 10.55 -0.49
CA ALA A 96 4.98 11.32 -0.83
C ALA A 96 6.23 10.60 -0.32
N TRP A 97 7.27 10.60 -1.13
CA TRP A 97 8.56 9.99 -0.85
C TRP A 97 9.68 11.01 -1.02
N THR A 98 10.84 10.76 -0.44
CA THR A 98 12.02 11.60 -0.67
C THR A 98 12.50 11.50 -2.13
N GLU A 99 13.08 12.58 -2.65
CA GLU A 99 13.57 12.65 -4.03
C GLU A 99 14.62 11.57 -4.34
N ASP A 100 15.46 11.23 -3.36
CA ASP A 100 16.51 10.21 -3.45
C ASP A 100 16.01 8.77 -3.19
N ASN A 101 14.70 8.61 -3.02
CA ASN A 101 14.04 7.34 -2.78
C ASN A 101 14.57 6.58 -1.54
N THR A 102 14.67 7.27 -0.40
CA THR A 102 15.20 6.72 0.86
C THR A 102 14.18 6.66 1.99
N GLY A 103 13.00 7.27 1.84
CA GLY A 103 11.91 7.08 2.79
C GLY A 103 10.67 7.93 2.50
N PRO A 104 9.62 7.79 3.32
CA PRO A 104 8.44 8.63 3.20
C PRO A 104 8.80 10.10 3.42
N GLY A 105 8.02 11.03 2.88
CA GLY A 105 8.33 12.47 2.95
C GLY A 105 8.52 13.02 4.38
N VAL A 106 8.01 12.34 5.40
CA VAL A 106 8.28 12.68 6.82
C VAL A 106 9.76 12.49 7.20
N PHE A 107 10.49 11.58 6.55
CA PHE A 107 11.93 11.40 6.77
C PHE A 107 12.71 12.64 6.37
N ALA A 108 12.43 13.21 5.20
CA ALA A 108 13.04 14.47 4.78
C ALA A 108 12.69 15.61 5.74
N LYS A 109 11.42 15.73 6.15
CA LYS A 109 10.97 16.76 7.10
C LYS A 109 11.67 16.68 8.45
N MET A 110 11.95 15.46 8.93
CA MET A 110 12.63 15.22 10.21
C MET A 110 14.15 15.16 10.10
N GLY A 111 14.71 15.19 8.88
CA GLY A 111 16.16 15.06 8.67
C GLY A 111 16.69 13.65 8.94
N VAL A 112 15.87 12.61 8.77
CA VAL A 112 16.30 11.20 8.90
C VAL A 112 17.34 10.90 7.82
N ARG A 113 18.48 10.33 8.22
CA ARG A 113 19.59 9.96 7.34
C ARG A 113 20.20 8.63 7.76
N GLY A 114 20.98 8.02 6.88
CA GLY A 114 21.71 6.76 7.11
C GLY A 114 20.91 5.53 6.69
N VAL A 115 19.64 5.46 7.08
CA VAL A 115 18.73 4.40 6.64
C VAL A 115 18.10 4.73 5.28
N ALA A 116 17.77 3.70 4.50
CA ALA A 116 16.89 3.83 3.36
C ALA A 116 15.81 2.74 3.33
N LEU A 117 14.58 3.19 3.12
CA LEU A 117 13.45 2.36 2.70
C LEU A 117 13.02 2.95 1.36
N PRO A 118 13.36 2.32 0.22
CA PRO A 118 12.86 2.78 -1.06
C PRO A 118 11.35 2.56 -1.16
N LYS A 119 10.68 3.41 -1.94
CA LYS A 119 9.26 3.29 -2.22
C LYS A 119 8.99 1.94 -2.90
N TYR A 120 7.96 1.26 -2.40
CA TYR A 120 7.52 -0.02 -2.94
C TYR A 120 7.19 0.07 -4.43
N ASP A 121 7.41 -1.04 -5.15
CA ASP A 121 7.08 -1.18 -6.56
C ASP A 121 5.77 -1.97 -6.77
N ASP A 122 5.34 -2.08 -8.03
CA ASP A 122 4.12 -2.79 -8.45
C ASP A 122 4.10 -4.31 -8.17
N THR A 123 5.19 -4.88 -7.64
CA THR A 123 5.30 -6.31 -7.32
C THR A 123 5.05 -6.62 -5.85
N LEU A 124 4.93 -5.60 -4.99
CA LEU A 124 4.63 -5.78 -3.57
C LEU A 124 3.20 -6.31 -3.40
N CYS A 125 3.07 -7.50 -2.81
CA CYS A 125 1.75 -8.11 -2.60
C CYS A 125 1.00 -7.51 -1.40
N SER A 126 -0.30 -7.74 -1.35
CA SER A 126 -1.16 -7.32 -0.23
C SER A 126 -0.71 -7.87 1.12
N GLY A 127 -0.07 -9.05 1.16
CA GLY A 127 0.48 -9.62 2.38
C GLY A 127 1.70 -8.86 2.93
N CYS A 128 2.60 -8.40 2.06
CA CYS A 128 3.82 -7.68 2.48
C CYS A 128 3.64 -6.15 2.55
N SER A 129 2.60 -5.60 1.92
CA SER A 129 2.30 -4.15 1.97
C SER A 129 2.23 -3.56 3.40
N PRO A 130 1.58 -4.21 4.38
CA PRO A 130 1.59 -3.75 5.77
C PRO A 130 3.00 -3.69 6.37
N ILE A 131 3.86 -4.66 6.05
CA ILE A 131 5.22 -4.77 6.59
C ILE A 131 6.10 -3.60 6.11
N ALA A 132 5.96 -3.16 4.85
CA ALA A 132 6.69 -2.01 4.33
C ALA A 132 6.33 -0.73 5.10
N ASN A 133 5.04 -0.48 5.31
CA ASN A 133 4.57 0.70 6.08
C ASN A 133 4.93 0.61 7.56
N MET A 134 4.85 -0.57 8.15
CA MET A 134 5.30 -0.84 9.51
C MET A 134 6.79 -0.51 9.69
N CYS A 135 7.65 -0.92 8.76
CA CYS A 135 9.07 -0.62 8.81
C CYS A 135 9.34 0.89 8.80
N ASN A 136 8.58 1.68 8.01
CA ASN A 136 8.70 3.14 8.05
C ASN A 136 8.41 3.72 9.45
N ILE A 137 7.35 3.23 10.11
CA ILE A 137 6.96 3.69 11.47
C ILE A 137 8.01 3.27 12.50
N LEU A 138 8.46 2.02 12.44
CA LEU A 138 9.48 1.50 13.36
C LEU A 138 10.81 2.25 13.20
N VAL A 139 11.28 2.47 11.97
CA VAL A 139 12.50 3.22 11.70
C VAL A 139 12.37 4.68 12.17
N LEU A 140 11.22 5.31 11.94
CA LEU A 140 10.97 6.66 12.46
C LEU A 140 11.05 6.70 13.99
N SER A 141 10.59 5.65 14.67
CA SER A 141 10.66 5.56 16.14
C SER A 141 12.09 5.47 16.69
N ALA A 142 13.03 4.90 15.90
CA ALA A 142 14.44 4.82 16.25
C ALA A 142 15.18 6.16 16.08
N PHE A 143 14.64 7.08 15.27
CA PHE A 143 15.28 8.37 15.04
C PHE A 143 15.14 9.31 16.23
N LYS A 144 16.27 9.70 16.83
CA LYS A 144 16.36 10.64 17.97
C LYS A 144 17.13 11.92 17.63
N GLY A 145 17.09 12.35 16.37
CA GLY A 145 17.79 13.56 15.90
C GLY A 145 19.24 13.33 15.47
N GLN A 146 19.75 12.10 15.56
CA GLN A 146 21.08 11.71 15.07
C GLN A 146 20.95 10.78 13.85
N PRO A 147 21.93 10.77 12.92
CA PRO A 147 21.94 9.83 11.81
C PRO A 147 21.80 8.38 12.29
N LEU A 148 20.95 7.61 11.60
CA LEU A 148 20.79 6.18 11.85
C LEU A 148 21.94 5.40 11.20
N PRO A 149 22.14 4.12 11.58
CA PRO A 149 23.07 3.24 10.88
C PRO A 149 22.79 3.18 9.37
N LYS A 150 23.84 2.90 8.60
CA LYS A 150 23.76 2.78 7.14
C LYS A 150 23.11 1.46 6.73
N VAL A 151 21.79 1.43 6.76
CA VAL A 151 20.98 0.24 6.49
C VAL A 151 20.00 0.50 5.36
N GLU A 152 19.98 -0.35 4.34
CA GLU A 152 18.92 -0.36 3.33
C GLU A 152 17.91 -1.46 3.64
N ILE A 153 16.62 -1.19 3.51
CA ILE A 153 15.53 -2.12 3.80
C ILE A 153 14.69 -2.29 2.54
N LEU A 154 14.71 -3.49 1.97
CA LEU A 154 14.09 -3.81 0.69
C LEU A 154 12.89 -4.75 0.85
N ASN A 155 11.92 -4.59 -0.05
CA ASN A 155 10.74 -5.43 -0.19
C ASN A 155 10.36 -5.55 -1.68
N GLY A 156 9.34 -6.34 -1.98
CA GLY A 156 8.89 -6.58 -3.36
C GLY A 156 9.59 -7.77 -4.02
N LYS A 157 9.58 -7.83 -5.35
CA LYS A 157 10.08 -8.97 -6.13
C LYS A 157 11.12 -8.60 -7.18
N LYS A 158 11.29 -7.31 -7.49
CA LYS A 158 12.20 -6.84 -8.55
C LYS A 158 13.20 -5.78 -8.10
N MET A 159 12.93 -5.06 -7.02
CA MET A 159 13.82 -4.03 -6.47
C MET A 159 15.24 -4.58 -6.20
N GLN A 160 16.24 -3.79 -6.56
CA GLN A 160 17.65 -4.13 -6.40
C GLN A 160 18.31 -3.22 -5.38
N ALA A 161 19.17 -3.81 -4.53
CA ALA A 161 19.97 -3.08 -3.57
C ALA A 161 20.92 -2.09 -4.24
N ARG A 162 21.16 -0.97 -3.54
CA ARG A 162 22.04 0.12 -3.96
C ARG A 162 23.36 0.08 -3.17
N PRO A 163 24.46 0.59 -3.75
CA PRO A 163 25.70 0.70 -3.00
C PRO A 163 25.59 1.79 -1.92
N GLY A 164 26.51 1.77 -0.95
CA GLY A 164 26.65 2.83 0.05
C GLY A 164 26.08 2.53 1.43
N TYR A 165 25.40 1.38 1.59
CA TYR A 165 24.93 0.86 2.86
C TYR A 165 25.89 -0.21 3.41
N ASP A 166 25.92 -0.36 4.73
CA ASP A 166 26.74 -1.37 5.39
C ASP A 166 25.98 -2.70 5.51
N LYS A 167 24.65 -2.64 5.68
CA LYS A 167 23.77 -3.80 5.69
C LYS A 167 22.55 -3.58 4.79
N THR A 168 22.06 -4.66 4.18
CA THR A 168 20.81 -4.66 3.43
C THR A 168 19.84 -5.68 4.02
N ILE A 169 18.76 -5.20 4.64
CA ILE A 169 17.67 -6.02 5.17
C ILE A 169 16.74 -6.41 4.01
N LEU A 170 16.56 -7.70 3.80
CA LEU A 170 15.75 -8.27 2.71
C LEU A 170 14.47 -8.88 3.29
N LEU A 171 13.35 -8.15 3.19
CA LEU A 171 12.06 -8.52 3.77
C LEU A 171 11.26 -9.47 2.86
N GLY A 172 11.35 -10.76 3.15
CA GLY A 172 10.54 -11.82 2.55
C GLY A 172 11.21 -12.56 1.39
N ASN A 173 10.67 -13.75 1.10
CA ASN A 173 11.32 -14.71 0.19
C ASN A 173 11.52 -14.16 -1.23
N CYS A 174 10.64 -13.27 -1.70
CA CYS A 174 10.73 -12.73 -3.05
C CYS A 174 11.93 -11.77 -3.22
N ILE A 175 12.11 -10.82 -2.30
CA ILE A 175 13.18 -9.82 -2.41
C ILE A 175 14.56 -10.44 -2.13
N ILE A 176 14.61 -11.44 -1.24
CA ILE A 176 15.78 -12.29 -1.02
C ILE A 176 16.21 -12.95 -2.32
N LYS A 177 15.28 -13.61 -3.02
CA LYS A 177 15.55 -14.23 -4.32
C LYS A 177 16.04 -13.21 -5.35
N ALA A 178 15.43 -12.03 -5.40
CA ALA A 178 15.76 -10.99 -6.36
C ALA A 178 17.17 -10.42 -6.17
N ASN A 179 17.72 -10.47 -4.95
CA ASN A 179 19.01 -9.87 -4.60
C ASN A 179 20.11 -10.88 -4.26
N LYS A 180 19.89 -12.18 -4.50
CA LYS A 180 20.83 -13.27 -4.13
C LYS A 180 22.28 -13.03 -4.55
N ASN A 181 22.49 -12.42 -5.72
CA ASN A 181 23.82 -12.16 -6.28
C ASN A 181 24.08 -10.66 -6.51
N ASN A 182 23.39 -9.78 -5.78
CA ASN A 182 23.54 -8.34 -6.01
C ASN A 182 24.90 -7.85 -5.49
N PRO A 183 25.80 -7.32 -6.35
CA PRO A 183 27.15 -6.92 -5.96
C PRO A 183 27.20 -5.68 -5.06
N ASN A 184 26.09 -4.93 -4.95
CA ASN A 184 26.02 -3.74 -4.12
C ASN A 184 25.79 -4.07 -2.64
N ILE A 185 25.39 -5.30 -2.31
CA ILE A 185 25.15 -5.72 -0.93
C ILE A 185 26.49 -6.10 -0.29
N LYS A 186 26.90 -5.37 0.75
CA LYS A 186 28.06 -5.73 1.57
C LYS A 186 27.72 -6.86 2.56
N GLU A 187 26.63 -6.71 3.30
CA GLU A 187 26.13 -7.69 4.27
C GLU A 187 24.61 -7.87 4.09
N PRO A 188 24.16 -9.02 3.53
CA PRO A 188 22.73 -9.33 3.45
C PRO A 188 22.19 -9.76 4.82
N VAL A 189 21.04 -9.22 5.22
CA VAL A 189 20.31 -9.63 6.41
C VAL A 189 18.91 -10.08 6.01
N GLU A 190 18.72 -11.40 5.91
CA GLU A 190 17.49 -11.99 5.39
C GLU A 190 16.42 -12.14 6.46
N VAL A 191 15.20 -11.67 6.16
CA VAL A 191 14.00 -11.96 6.97
C VAL A 191 13.06 -12.80 6.13
N LYS A 192 13.08 -14.11 6.35
CA LYS A 192 12.29 -15.07 5.55
C LYS A 192 10.80 -14.98 5.89
N GLY A 193 9.95 -15.29 4.91
CA GLY A 193 8.49 -15.30 5.06
C GLY A 193 7.72 -14.77 3.85
N CYS A 194 6.40 -15.00 3.86
CA CYS A 194 5.45 -14.53 2.85
C CYS A 194 4.05 -14.28 3.46
N PRO A 195 3.86 -13.22 4.27
CA PRO A 195 4.86 -12.21 4.66
C PRO A 195 5.81 -12.66 5.80
N PRO A 196 6.93 -11.95 6.03
CA PRO A 196 7.74 -12.11 7.24
C PRO A 196 6.95 -11.89 8.53
N ASP A 197 7.34 -12.58 9.60
CA ASP A 197 6.75 -12.41 10.93
C ASP A 197 7.14 -11.06 11.56
N PHE A 198 6.22 -10.50 12.35
CA PHE A 198 6.42 -9.22 13.04
C PHE A 198 7.65 -9.21 13.95
N GLU A 199 7.80 -10.23 14.79
CA GLU A 199 8.86 -10.31 15.80
C GLU A 199 10.22 -10.46 15.12
N ASP A 200 10.30 -11.26 14.05
CA ASP A 200 11.50 -11.45 13.25
C ASP A 200 11.95 -10.14 12.57
N VAL A 201 11.00 -9.34 12.06
CA VAL A 201 11.31 -8.02 11.50
C VAL A 201 11.85 -7.09 12.58
N VAL A 202 11.18 -6.98 13.73
CA VAL A 202 11.63 -6.12 14.84
C VAL A 202 13.02 -6.52 15.34
N LYS A 203 13.24 -7.82 15.57
CA LYS A 203 14.53 -8.37 16.00
C LYS A 203 15.63 -8.06 14.99
N THR A 204 15.34 -8.16 13.70
CA THR A 204 16.30 -7.86 12.62
C THR A 204 16.63 -6.38 12.52
N LEU A 205 15.65 -5.49 12.67
CA LEU A 205 15.91 -4.05 12.72
C LEU A 205 16.85 -3.71 13.88
N LYS A 206 16.56 -4.23 15.08
CA LYS A 206 17.39 -4.08 16.28
C LYS A 206 18.81 -4.64 16.07
N SER A 207 18.96 -5.82 15.48
CA SER A 207 20.29 -6.42 15.22
C SER A 207 21.13 -5.64 14.19
N CYS A 208 20.49 -4.80 13.38
CA CYS A 208 21.15 -3.87 12.47
C CYS A 208 21.45 -2.50 13.10
N GLY A 209 21.26 -2.34 14.41
CA GLY A 209 21.50 -1.10 15.16
C GLY A 209 20.37 -0.08 15.09
N LEU A 210 19.21 -0.45 14.55
CA LEU A 210 18.02 0.40 14.59
C LEU A 210 17.28 0.12 15.91
N GLU A 211 17.44 1.01 16.89
CA GLU A 211 16.78 0.96 18.20
C GLU A 211 15.28 1.28 18.09
N VAL A 212 14.53 0.41 17.39
CA VAL A 212 13.11 0.59 17.10
C VAL A 212 12.24 0.31 18.33
N ASN A 213 11.17 1.08 18.46
CA ASN A 213 10.14 0.89 19.48
C ASN A 213 8.89 0.24 18.85
N GLU A 214 8.68 -1.04 19.14
CA GLU A 214 7.50 -1.80 18.69
C GLU A 214 6.17 -1.16 19.12
N MET A 215 6.14 -0.52 20.30
CA MET A 215 4.95 0.19 20.78
C MET A 215 4.58 1.39 19.92
N ALA A 216 5.50 1.94 19.13
CA ALA A 216 5.17 3.00 18.17
C ALA A 216 4.23 2.47 17.07
N TYR A 217 4.48 1.27 16.55
CA TYR A 217 3.61 0.65 15.56
C TYR A 217 2.31 0.15 16.18
N LEU A 218 2.37 -0.56 17.32
CA LEU A 218 1.15 -1.04 17.99
C LEU A 218 0.24 0.11 18.45
N GLY A 219 0.83 1.19 18.95
CA GLY A 219 0.11 2.42 19.30
C GLY A 219 -0.52 3.09 18.07
N TYR A 220 0.20 3.14 16.95
CA TYR A 220 -0.36 3.61 15.68
C TYR A 220 -1.55 2.75 15.23
N MET A 221 -1.44 1.42 15.29
CA MET A 221 -2.51 0.49 14.95
C MET A 221 -3.75 0.72 15.82
N LYS A 222 -3.55 0.86 17.13
CA LYS A 222 -4.62 1.21 18.07
C LYS A 222 -5.28 2.53 17.68
N GLN A 223 -4.49 3.56 17.42
CA GLN A 223 -5.01 4.86 16.99
C GLN A 223 -5.83 4.75 15.69
N GLN A 224 -5.38 3.97 14.70
CA GLN A 224 -6.17 3.75 13.48
C GLN A 224 -7.48 3.03 13.77
N SER A 225 -7.48 2.05 14.67
CA SER A 225 -8.70 1.31 15.06
C SER A 225 -9.73 2.19 15.80
N GLU A 226 -9.29 3.18 16.55
CA GLU A 226 -10.15 4.07 17.35
C GLU A 226 -10.47 5.38 16.64
N LYS A 227 -9.84 5.66 15.49
CA LYS A 227 -9.88 6.93 14.76
C LYS A 227 -11.29 7.42 14.42
N TYR A 228 -12.25 6.51 14.31
CA TYR A 228 -13.64 6.82 13.93
C TYR A 228 -14.64 6.67 15.07
N ASN A 229 -14.20 6.34 16.29
CA ASN A 229 -15.09 6.19 17.44
C ASN A 229 -15.89 7.48 17.71
N GLY A 230 -17.21 7.34 17.76
CA GLY A 230 -18.14 8.45 18.01
C GLY A 230 -18.27 9.45 16.87
N LYS A 231 -17.67 9.20 15.70
CA LYS A 231 -17.84 10.07 14.52
C LYS A 231 -19.11 9.71 13.76
N GLU A 232 -19.89 10.73 13.42
CA GLU A 232 -21.07 10.59 12.58
C GLU A 232 -20.72 9.89 11.25
N GLY A 233 -21.54 8.92 10.85
CA GLY A 233 -21.35 8.15 9.62
C GLY A 233 -20.39 6.96 9.73
N TYR A 234 -19.75 6.74 10.88
CA TYR A 234 -18.88 5.58 11.11
C TYR A 234 -19.50 4.65 12.14
N ASP A 235 -19.99 3.50 11.68
CA ASP A 235 -20.66 2.52 12.54
C ASP A 235 -19.84 1.23 12.64
N PRO A 236 -19.30 0.89 13.83
CA PRO A 236 -18.59 -0.37 14.03
C PRO A 236 -19.49 -1.60 13.87
N ALA A 237 -20.82 -1.45 13.88
CA ALA A 237 -21.75 -2.56 13.65
C ALA A 237 -21.61 -3.20 12.26
N PHE A 238 -21.14 -2.46 11.25
CA PHE A 238 -20.86 -3.02 9.92
C PHE A 238 -19.76 -4.09 9.90
N TYR A 239 -18.96 -4.18 10.96
CA TYR A 239 -17.79 -5.06 11.05
C TYR A 239 -17.87 -6.07 12.19
N LYS A 240 -19.06 -6.23 12.80
CA LYS A 240 -19.33 -7.28 13.78
C LYS A 240 -19.98 -8.46 13.05
N ALA A 241 -19.36 -9.63 13.17
CA ALA A 241 -19.91 -10.91 12.67
C ALA A 241 -20.91 -11.51 13.66
#